data_AF-A0A2U1P4W8-F1
#
_entry.id   AF-A0A2U1P4W8-F1
#
_cell.length_a   1.000
_cell.length_b   1.000
_cell.length_c   1.000
_cell.angle_alpha   90.00
_cell.angle_beta   90.00
_cell.angle_gamma   90.00
#
_symmetry.space_group_name_H-M   'P 1'
#
loop_
_entity.id
_entity.type
_entity.pdbx_description
1 polymer ?
#
loop_
_entity_poly.entity_id
_entity_poly.type
_entity_poly.pdbx_seq_one_letter_code
_entity_poly.pdbx_strand_id
1 'polypeptide(L)'
;MASRVCSIVTSTLVRRRLPLVGAICMLSFGLHTFPPSSFSVSSNPLTRLSFGSKTRGYQSSSGIRMEASNQNTVPSIVVYVTVPNKEAGKKLAASIVKEKLAACVNRVPGVESVYLWQGEIQTDSEELLIIKTRESLLNDLTEHVKANHEYDVPEVIALPITGGSAPYLEWLKSSTRD
;
A
#
# COMPACT_ATOMS: atom_id res chain seq x y z
N MET A 1 -24.06 -52.87 37.55
CA MET A 1 -22.72 -52.23 37.65
C MET A 1 -22.53 -51.40 36.38
N ALA A 2 -22.46 -50.08 36.55
CA ALA A 2 -22.03 -49.03 35.60
C ALA A 2 -22.81 -48.78 34.28
N SER A 3 -23.69 -47.76 34.36
CA SER A 3 -24.18 -46.91 33.27
C SER A 3 -23.05 -46.04 32.67
N ARG A 4 -23.14 -45.69 31.37
CA ARG A 4 -22.43 -44.56 30.73
C ARG A 4 -23.36 -43.97 29.66
N VAL A 5 -24.20 -42.99 30.01
CA VAL A 5 -23.97 -41.53 30.03
C VAL A 5 -23.69 -40.96 28.63
N CYS A 6 -24.77 -40.40 28.07
CA CYS A 6 -24.82 -39.45 26.97
C CYS A 6 -24.15 -38.14 27.41
N SER A 7 -23.21 -37.62 26.63
CA SER A 7 -22.57 -36.33 26.88
C SER A 7 -22.98 -35.34 25.79
N ILE A 8 -23.96 -34.52 26.16
CA ILE A 8 -24.32 -33.26 25.49
C ILE A 8 -23.20 -32.27 25.79
N VAL A 9 -22.48 -31.81 24.76
CA VAL A 9 -21.58 -30.66 24.89
C VAL A 9 -22.32 -29.43 24.39
N THR A 10 -22.80 -28.65 25.36
CA THR A 10 -23.34 -27.29 25.20
C THR A 10 -22.25 -26.31 25.62
N SER A 11 -21.76 -25.47 24.71
CA SER A 11 -21.09 -24.17 24.97
C SER A 11 -20.53 -23.69 23.61
N THR A 12 -20.62 -22.45 23.15
CA THR A 12 -20.65 -21.16 23.82
C THR A 12 -21.38 -20.15 22.92
N LEU A 13 -22.24 -19.35 23.52
CA LEU A 13 -22.89 -18.19 22.92
C LEU A 13 -21.86 -17.21 22.36
N VAL A 14 -22.03 -16.86 21.08
CA VAL A 14 -21.38 -15.73 20.41
C VAL A 14 -21.73 -14.45 21.18
N ARG A 15 -20.76 -13.92 21.92
CA ARG A 15 -20.89 -12.65 22.61
C ARG A 15 -20.07 -11.61 21.87
N ARG A 16 -20.69 -10.92 20.90
CA ARG A 16 -20.17 -9.65 20.40
C ARG A 16 -21.21 -8.56 20.64
N ARG A 17 -20.74 -7.53 21.36
CA ARG A 17 -21.51 -6.37 21.81
C ARG A 17 -21.91 -5.52 20.61
N LEU A 18 -23.19 -5.15 20.54
CA LEU A 18 -23.68 -4.08 19.67
C LEU A 18 -23.17 -2.72 20.18
N PRO A 19 -22.70 -1.80 19.32
CA PRO A 19 -22.58 -0.40 19.68
C PRO A 19 -23.90 0.33 19.40
N LEU A 20 -24.49 0.89 20.45
CA LEU A 20 -25.68 1.72 20.44
C LEU A 20 -25.25 3.16 20.68
N VAL A 21 -25.01 3.91 19.60
CA VAL A 21 -24.80 5.37 19.61
C VAL A 21 -25.28 5.85 18.22
N GLY A 22 -26.36 6.61 18.03
CA GLY A 22 -26.78 7.78 18.79
C GLY A 22 -26.23 9.04 18.12
N ALA A 23 -26.59 9.31 16.86
CA ALA A 23 -26.17 10.52 16.15
C ALA A 23 -27.40 11.40 15.82
N ILE A 24 -27.64 12.37 16.69
CA ILE A 24 -28.47 13.55 16.42
C ILE A 24 -27.51 14.60 15.88
N CYS A 25 -27.63 14.98 14.61
CA CYS A 25 -26.91 16.12 14.05
C CYS A 25 -27.91 17.24 13.75
N MET A 26 -27.86 18.28 14.59
CA MET A 26 -28.56 19.54 14.40
C MET A 26 -27.78 20.44 13.43
N LEU A 27 -28.56 21.12 12.58
CA LEU A 27 -28.21 22.14 11.62
C LEU A 27 -27.31 23.25 12.20
N SER A 28 -26.34 23.73 11.42
CA SER A 28 -25.90 25.13 11.46
C SER A 28 -25.16 25.53 10.18
N PHE A 29 -25.62 26.66 9.64
CA PHE A 29 -25.19 27.35 8.42
C PHE A 29 -23.79 27.94 8.52
N GLY A 30 -23.13 28.12 7.37
CA GLY A 30 -21.90 28.91 7.27
C GLY A 30 -21.37 29.05 5.84
N LEU A 31 -22.07 29.82 5.01
CA LEU A 31 -21.53 30.34 3.74
C LEU A 31 -20.48 31.42 4.06
N HIS A 32 -19.23 31.21 3.66
CA HIS A 32 -18.23 32.27 3.63
C HIS A 32 -17.67 32.44 2.21
N THR A 33 -17.86 33.66 1.73
CA THR A 33 -17.48 34.22 0.43
C THR A 33 -15.96 34.44 0.35
N PHE A 34 -15.37 33.99 -0.76
CA PHE A 34 -13.98 34.28 -1.16
C PHE A 34 -13.93 35.55 -2.04
N PRO A 35 -13.01 36.50 -1.81
CA PRO A 35 -12.68 37.55 -2.77
C PRO A 35 -11.48 37.17 -3.67
N PRO A 36 -11.36 37.78 -4.87
CA PRO A 36 -10.35 37.42 -5.87
C PRO A 36 -9.07 38.27 -5.71
N SER A 37 -7.91 37.67 -5.93
CA SER A 37 -6.64 38.37 -6.10
C SER A 37 -6.17 38.31 -7.55
N SER A 38 -6.05 39.51 -8.12
CA SER A 38 -5.56 39.83 -9.46
C SER A 38 -4.12 39.39 -9.65
N PHE A 39 -3.84 38.61 -10.69
CA PHE A 39 -2.47 38.41 -11.19
C PHE A 39 -2.28 39.23 -12.46
N SER A 40 -1.28 40.11 -12.42
CA SER A 40 -0.93 41.00 -13.52
C SER A 40 -0.20 40.24 -14.62
N VAL A 41 -0.55 40.65 -15.83
CA VAL A 41 0.06 40.26 -17.11
C VAL A 41 1.50 40.77 -17.15
N SER A 42 2.46 39.87 -17.35
CA SER A 42 3.80 40.20 -17.81
C SER A 42 3.97 39.72 -19.24
N SER A 43 3.97 40.69 -20.14
CA SER A 43 4.23 40.58 -21.57
C SER A 43 5.72 40.29 -21.82
N ASN A 44 6.03 39.14 -22.41
CA ASN A 44 7.32 38.92 -23.07
C ASN A 44 7.12 38.82 -24.60
N PRO A 45 7.94 39.53 -25.39
CA PRO A 45 7.74 39.64 -26.83
C PRO A 45 8.16 38.39 -27.60
N LEU A 46 7.35 38.11 -28.62
CA LEU A 46 7.58 37.25 -29.76
C LEU A 46 8.99 37.40 -30.34
N THR A 47 9.73 36.31 -30.44
CA THR A 47 10.88 36.18 -31.35
C THR A 47 10.72 34.94 -32.24
N ARG A 48 10.12 35.21 -33.41
CA ARG A 48 10.56 34.79 -34.75
C ARG A 48 11.07 33.34 -34.92
N LEU A 49 10.15 32.49 -35.39
CA LEU A 49 10.47 31.27 -36.13
C LEU A 49 11.34 31.59 -37.35
N SER A 50 12.50 30.94 -37.46
CA SER A 50 13.24 30.81 -38.71
C SER A 50 13.34 29.33 -39.05
N PHE A 51 12.67 28.98 -40.15
CA PHE A 51 12.64 27.67 -40.76
C PHE A 51 13.98 27.45 -41.48
N GLY A 52 14.79 26.53 -40.96
CA GLY A 52 16.11 26.21 -41.50
C GLY A 52 16.25 24.72 -41.74
N SER A 53 15.83 24.27 -42.92
CA SER A 53 16.09 22.93 -43.45
C SER A 53 17.59 22.71 -43.65
N LYS A 54 18.17 21.76 -42.91
CA LYS A 54 19.47 21.16 -43.25
C LYS A 54 19.43 19.66 -42.98
N THR A 55 19.15 18.92 -44.04
CA THR A 55 19.48 17.51 -44.16
C THR A 55 20.99 17.36 -44.04
N ARG A 56 21.47 16.67 -43.01
CA ARG A 56 22.86 16.22 -42.95
C ARG A 56 22.87 14.80 -42.44
N GLY A 57 23.18 13.88 -43.34
CA GLY A 57 23.36 12.47 -43.04
C GLY A 57 24.44 12.29 -41.98
N TYR A 58 24.14 11.46 -40.99
CA TYR A 58 25.11 10.96 -40.03
C TYR A 58 25.33 9.49 -40.34
N GLN A 59 26.53 9.18 -40.82
CA GLN A 59 27.00 7.81 -41.01
C GLN A 59 27.19 7.14 -39.65
N SER A 60 26.70 5.92 -39.59
CA SER A 60 27.11 4.83 -38.70
C SER A 60 28.60 4.89 -38.34
N SER A 61 28.92 4.91 -37.04
CA SER A 61 29.77 3.90 -36.36
C SER A 61 30.36 4.45 -35.07
N SER A 62 29.77 4.09 -33.94
CA SER A 62 30.50 3.69 -32.74
C SER A 62 29.47 3.15 -31.75
N GLY A 63 29.63 1.87 -31.41
CA GLY A 63 28.79 1.24 -30.42
C GLY A 63 28.95 1.99 -29.10
N ILE A 64 27.94 2.76 -28.72
CA ILE A 64 27.67 2.97 -27.30
C ILE A 64 27.20 1.60 -26.82
N ARG A 65 28.17 0.83 -26.30
CA ARG A 65 27.90 -0.31 -25.45
C ARG A 65 27.02 0.24 -24.32
N MET A 66 25.72 -0.03 -24.40
CA MET A 66 24.82 0.18 -23.27
C MET A 66 25.48 -0.53 -22.09
N GLU A 67 25.80 0.22 -21.04
CA GLU A 67 26.36 -0.31 -19.80
C GLU A 67 25.27 -1.16 -19.14
N ALA A 68 25.11 -2.39 -19.63
CA ALA A 68 24.35 -3.44 -19.00
C ALA A 68 25.16 -3.98 -17.82
N SER A 69 25.29 -3.18 -16.77
CA SER A 69 25.89 -3.62 -15.51
C SER A 69 25.10 -3.02 -14.35
N ASN A 70 23.90 -3.52 -14.14
CA ASN A 70 23.38 -3.60 -12.79
C ASN A 70 22.72 -4.96 -12.56
N GLN A 71 23.53 -6.01 -12.63
CA GLN A 71 23.12 -7.40 -12.35
C GLN A 71 22.88 -7.66 -10.84
N ASN A 72 22.76 -6.61 -10.01
CA ASN A 72 22.67 -6.79 -8.57
C ASN A 72 21.25 -6.61 -8.01
N THR A 73 20.25 -6.25 -8.83
CA THR A 73 18.85 -6.17 -8.38
C THR A 73 18.18 -7.55 -8.35
N VAL A 74 17.27 -7.76 -7.40
CA VAL A 74 16.47 -8.98 -7.26
C VAL A 74 15.01 -8.71 -7.66
N PRO A 75 14.25 -9.73 -8.11
CA PRO A 75 12.81 -9.59 -8.30
C PRO A 75 12.15 -9.03 -7.04
N SER A 76 11.44 -7.92 -7.21
CA SER A 76 10.90 -7.13 -6.12
C SER A 76 9.41 -6.90 -6.34
N ILE A 77 8.67 -6.76 -5.25
CA ILE A 77 7.22 -6.65 -5.25
C ILE A 77 6.76 -5.53 -4.31
N VAL A 78 5.59 -4.98 -4.61
CA VAL A 78 4.80 -4.17 -3.68
C VAL A 78 3.70 -5.07 -3.12
N VAL A 79 3.55 -5.13 -1.81
CA VAL A 79 2.51 -5.91 -1.13
C VAL A 79 1.54 -4.96 -0.45
N TYR A 80 0.25 -5.20 -0.66
CA TYR A 80 -0.85 -4.49 0.02
C TYR A 80 -1.39 -5.37 1.14
N VAL A 81 -1.59 -4.73 2.30
CA VAL A 81 -2.22 -5.33 3.48
C VAL A 81 -3.10 -4.27 4.14
N THR A 82 -4.37 -4.58 4.37
CA THR A 82 -5.28 -3.74 5.17
C THR A 82 -5.19 -4.13 6.64
N VAL A 83 -5.37 -3.14 7.53
CA VAL A 83 -5.35 -3.33 8.99
C VAL A 83 -6.48 -2.54 9.65
N PRO A 84 -7.07 -3.03 10.75
CA PRO A 84 -8.29 -2.45 11.35
C PRO A 84 -8.09 -1.07 11.98
N ASN A 85 -6.86 -0.71 12.36
CA ASN A 85 -6.59 0.53 13.08
C ASN A 85 -5.12 0.96 13.01
N LYS A 86 -4.88 2.19 13.47
CA LYS A 86 -3.57 2.86 13.46
C LYS A 86 -2.53 2.15 14.30
N GLU A 87 -2.92 1.63 15.46
CA GLU A 87 -2.02 0.93 16.38
C GLU A 87 -1.56 -0.40 15.80
N ALA A 88 -2.49 -1.18 15.24
CA ALA A 88 -2.23 -2.42 14.52
C ALA A 88 -1.28 -2.17 13.33
N GLY A 89 -1.58 -1.20 12.47
CA GLY A 89 -0.72 -0.82 11.35
C GLY A 89 0.68 -0.39 11.76
N LYS A 90 0.81 0.38 12.84
CA LYS A 90 2.11 0.79 13.38
C LYS A 90 2.93 -0.41 13.87
N LYS A 91 2.30 -1.29 14.65
CA LYS A 91 2.96 -2.47 15.21
C LYS A 91 3.40 -3.45 14.12
N LEU A 92 2.49 -3.74 13.19
CA LEU A 92 2.75 -4.69 12.11
C LEU A 92 3.86 -4.18 11.18
N ALA A 93 3.78 -2.93 10.72
CA ALA A 93 4.82 -2.31 9.90
C ALA A 93 6.21 -2.33 10.56
N ALA A 94 6.27 -1.99 11.86
CA ALA A 94 7.53 -2.02 12.60
C ALA A 94 8.10 -3.44 12.73
N SER A 95 7.26 -4.44 12.98
CA SER A 95 7.70 -5.83 13.08
C SER A 95 8.26 -6.37 11.77
N ILE A 96 7.57 -6.12 10.65
CA ILE A 96 7.96 -6.56 9.30
C ILE A 96 9.37 -6.05 8.94
N VAL A 97 9.61 -4.75 9.17
CA VAL A 97 10.92 -4.14 8.87
C VAL A 97 11.99 -4.66 9.84
N LYS A 98 11.67 -4.79 11.13
CA LYS A 98 12.60 -5.30 12.15
C LYS A 98 13.07 -6.72 11.84
N GLU A 99 12.18 -7.55 11.31
CA GLU A 99 12.48 -8.94 10.91
C GLU A 99 13.11 -9.05 9.51
N LYS A 100 13.37 -7.90 8.85
CA LYS A 100 13.94 -7.79 7.50
C LYS A 100 13.11 -8.52 6.44
N LEU A 101 11.79 -8.63 6.67
CA LEU A 101 10.83 -9.18 5.71
C LEU A 101 10.42 -8.17 4.64
N ALA A 102 10.68 -6.89 4.87
CA ALA A 102 10.53 -5.83 3.88
C ALA A 102 11.52 -4.70 4.13
N ALA A 103 11.88 -3.96 3.08
CA ALA A 103 12.78 -2.82 3.18
C ALA A 103 12.06 -1.60 3.79
N CYS A 104 10.80 -1.37 3.42
CA CYS A 104 9.96 -0.34 4.02
C CYS A 104 8.46 -0.64 3.90
N VAL A 105 7.69 0.11 4.68
CA VAL A 105 6.22 0.10 4.67
C VAL A 105 5.72 1.53 4.70
N ASN A 106 4.88 1.91 3.74
CA ASN A 106 4.09 3.15 3.85
C ASN A 106 2.74 2.83 4.46
N ARG A 107 2.21 3.74 5.27
CA ARG A 107 0.89 3.62 5.89
C ARG A 107 -0.02 4.71 5.36
N VAL A 108 -1.17 4.32 4.82
CA VAL A 108 -2.19 5.22 4.31
C VAL A 108 -3.40 5.13 5.25
N PRO A 109 -3.62 6.14 6.12
CA PRO A 109 -4.74 6.14 7.05
C PRO A 109 -6.05 6.57 6.38
N GLY A 110 -7.18 6.28 7.01
CA GLY A 110 -8.49 6.77 6.59
C GLY A 110 -9.03 6.07 5.34
N VAL A 111 -8.66 4.79 5.16
CA VAL A 111 -9.22 3.94 4.11
C VAL A 111 -10.58 3.44 4.58
N GLU A 112 -11.53 3.38 3.65
CA GLU A 112 -12.83 2.74 3.86
C GLU A 112 -12.88 1.49 2.98
N SER A 113 -13.02 0.33 3.60
CA SER A 113 -13.09 -0.96 2.92
C SER A 113 -14.56 -1.38 2.84
N VAL A 114 -15.03 -1.61 1.61
CA VAL A 114 -16.42 -2.01 1.33
C VAL A 114 -16.43 -3.40 0.72
N TYR A 115 -17.15 -4.35 1.33
CA TYR A 115 -17.16 -5.74 0.91
C TYR A 115 -18.50 -6.43 1.24
N LEU A 116 -18.78 -7.57 0.59
CA LEU A 116 -19.97 -8.37 0.87
C LEU A 116 -19.66 -9.46 1.88
N TRP A 117 -20.37 -9.48 3.01
CA TRP A 117 -20.23 -10.49 4.03
C TRP A 117 -21.59 -10.94 4.56
N GLN A 118 -21.80 -12.26 4.62
CA GLN A 118 -23.06 -12.87 5.05
C GLN A 118 -24.32 -12.31 4.35
N GLY A 119 -24.17 -11.90 3.08
CA GLY A 119 -25.27 -11.36 2.28
C GLY A 119 -25.53 -9.86 2.46
N GLU A 120 -24.75 -9.18 3.30
CA GLU A 120 -24.86 -7.74 3.54
C GLU A 120 -23.58 -7.00 3.14
N ILE A 121 -23.72 -5.78 2.63
CA ILE A 121 -22.59 -4.90 2.36
C ILE A 121 -22.10 -4.35 3.69
N GLN A 122 -20.84 -4.63 4.00
CA GLN A 122 -20.12 -4.11 5.15
C GLN A 122 -19.20 -2.98 4.71
N THR A 123 -18.96 -2.07 5.65
CA THR A 123 -18.06 -0.94 5.48
C THR A 123 -17.25 -0.79 6.76
N ASP A 124 -15.93 -0.91 6.66
CA ASP A 124 -15.01 -0.76 7.80
C ASP A 124 -13.97 0.32 7.54
N SER A 125 -13.60 1.05 8.60
CA SER A 125 -12.49 2.01 8.55
C SER A 125 -11.18 1.32 8.86
N GLU A 126 -10.21 1.46 7.95
CA GLU A 126 -8.95 0.74 7.98
C GLU A 126 -7.75 1.66 7.64
N GLU A 127 -6.54 1.10 7.77
CA GLU A 127 -5.36 1.64 7.10
C GLU A 127 -4.85 0.66 6.04
N LEU A 128 -4.32 1.19 4.94
CA LEU A 128 -3.62 0.41 3.94
C LEU A 128 -2.10 0.47 4.17
N LEU A 129 -1.46 -0.69 4.28
CA LEU A 129 -0.02 -0.86 4.28
C LEU A 129 0.47 -1.12 2.86
N ILE A 130 1.45 -0.34 2.42
CA ILE A 130 2.14 -0.51 1.14
C ILE A 130 3.59 -0.91 1.41
N ILE A 131 3.85 -2.21 1.35
CA ILE A 131 5.08 -2.88 1.76
C ILE A 131 5.97 -3.13 0.53
N LYS A 132 7.26 -2.82 0.59
CA LYS A 132 8.20 -3.06 -0.53
C LYS A 132 9.21 -4.11 -0.11
N THR A 133 9.25 -5.23 -0.81
CA THR A 133 10.09 -6.37 -0.47
C THR A 133 10.53 -7.16 -1.70
N ARG A 134 11.35 -8.20 -1.48
CA ARG A 134 11.73 -9.18 -2.50
C ARG A 134 10.56 -10.13 -2.77
N GLU A 135 10.46 -10.59 -4.01
CA GLU A 135 9.46 -11.61 -4.38
C GLU A 135 9.64 -12.91 -3.58
N SER A 136 10.89 -13.30 -3.32
CA SER A 136 11.24 -14.51 -2.55
C SER A 136 10.70 -14.50 -1.11
N LEU A 137 10.42 -13.31 -0.54
CA LEU A 137 9.97 -13.15 0.84
C LEU A 137 8.44 -13.10 0.97
N LEU A 138 7.68 -13.23 -0.13
CA LEU A 138 6.22 -13.11 -0.08
C LEU A 138 5.57 -14.10 0.89
N ASN A 139 6.01 -15.36 0.88
CA ASN A 139 5.43 -16.38 1.75
C ASN A 139 5.73 -16.10 3.23
N ASP A 140 7.00 -15.80 3.55
CA ASP A 140 7.41 -15.46 4.92
C ASP A 140 6.70 -14.20 5.43
N LEU A 141 6.57 -13.18 4.60
CA LEU A 141 5.81 -11.97 4.90
C LEU A 141 4.34 -12.29 5.17
N THR A 142 3.74 -13.15 4.34
CA THR A 142 2.33 -13.54 4.48
C THR A 142 2.08 -14.29 5.79
N GLU A 143 2.94 -15.25 6.14
CA GLU A 143 2.84 -15.99 7.41
C GLU A 143 3.07 -15.07 8.61
N HIS A 144 4.02 -14.14 8.51
CA HIS A 144 4.24 -13.13 9.54
C HIS A 144 3.02 -12.23 9.74
N VAL A 145 2.38 -11.78 8.65
CA VAL A 145 1.14 -11.01 8.71
C VAL A 145 0.05 -11.83 9.39
N LYS A 146 -0.23 -13.06 8.95
CA LYS A 146 -1.25 -13.93 9.57
C LYS A 146 -1.04 -14.11 11.07
N ALA A 147 0.19 -14.36 11.50
CA ALA A 147 0.52 -14.57 12.91
C ALA A 147 0.33 -13.31 13.79
N ASN A 148 0.30 -12.12 13.18
CA ASN A 148 0.25 -10.83 13.88
C ASN A 148 -0.96 -9.97 13.50
N HIS A 149 -1.93 -10.53 12.77
CA HIS A 149 -3.13 -9.83 12.33
C HIS A 149 -4.35 -10.18 13.18
N GLU A 150 -5.29 -9.24 13.33
CA GLU A 150 -6.53 -9.44 14.11
C GLU A 150 -7.58 -10.26 13.35
N TYR A 151 -7.55 -10.21 12.02
CA TYR A 151 -8.46 -10.95 11.14
C TYR A 151 -7.97 -12.37 10.89
N ASP A 152 -8.91 -13.31 10.80
CA ASP A 152 -8.62 -14.72 10.49
C ASP A 152 -8.04 -14.90 9.08
N VAL A 153 -8.51 -14.08 8.13
CA VAL A 153 -8.04 -14.06 6.74
C VAL A 153 -7.66 -12.63 6.37
N PRO A 154 -6.43 -12.18 6.66
CA PRO A 154 -5.99 -10.84 6.29
C PRO A 154 -5.82 -10.71 4.78
N GLU A 155 -6.11 -9.53 4.24
CA GLU A 155 -5.75 -9.19 2.86
C GLU A 155 -4.22 -9.15 2.73
N VAL A 156 -3.65 -9.95 1.84
CA VAL A 156 -2.23 -9.89 1.45
C VAL A 156 -2.15 -10.16 -0.05
N ILE A 157 -1.91 -9.13 -0.84
CA ILE A 157 -1.79 -9.23 -2.31
C ILE A 157 -0.50 -8.56 -2.78
N ALA A 158 0.11 -9.10 -3.84
CA ALA A 158 1.40 -8.63 -4.35
C ALA A 158 1.29 -8.15 -5.81
N LEU A 159 2.04 -7.10 -6.11
CA LEU A 159 2.18 -6.51 -7.44
C LEU A 159 3.68 -6.49 -7.82
N PRO A 160 4.05 -6.95 -9.04
CA PRO A 160 5.44 -6.97 -9.47
C PRO A 160 5.99 -5.57 -9.72
N ILE A 161 7.22 -5.31 -9.26
CA ILE A 161 7.99 -4.12 -9.63
C ILE A 161 8.77 -4.44 -10.91
N THR A 162 8.39 -3.81 -12.01
CA THR A 162 9.01 -4.04 -13.33
C THR A 162 10.19 -3.10 -13.63
N GLY A 163 10.44 -2.12 -12.77
CA GLY A 163 11.54 -1.16 -12.91
C GLY A 163 11.55 -0.13 -11.80
N GLY A 164 12.52 0.78 -11.84
CA GLY A 164 12.66 1.84 -10.84
C GLY A 164 14.09 2.36 -10.75
N SER A 165 14.36 3.16 -9.73
CA SER A 165 15.72 3.65 -9.44
C SER A 165 16.62 2.48 -9.03
N ALA A 166 17.69 2.24 -9.81
CA ALA A 166 18.66 1.19 -9.52
C ALA A 166 19.24 1.26 -8.09
N PRO A 167 19.69 2.44 -7.59
CA PRO A 167 20.09 2.58 -6.19
C PRO A 167 19.02 2.21 -5.17
N TYR A 168 17.74 2.48 -5.47
CA TYR A 168 16.64 2.14 -4.56
C TYR A 168 16.39 0.63 -4.50
N LEU A 169 16.42 -0.05 -5.65
CA LEU A 169 16.24 -1.49 -5.72
C LEU A 169 17.42 -2.25 -5.09
N GLU A 170 18.64 -1.71 -5.20
CA GLU A 170 19.81 -2.20 -4.48
C GLU A 170 19.66 -2.04 -2.95
N TRP A 171 19.18 -0.88 -2.50
CA TRP A 171 18.89 -0.66 -1.09
C TRP A 171 17.78 -1.59 -0.57
N LEU A 172 16.73 -1.83 -1.37
CA LEU A 172 15.65 -2.76 -1.04
C LEU A 172 16.21 -4.17 -0.81
N LYS A 173 17.07 -4.63 -1.74
CA LYS A 173 17.77 -5.91 -1.60
C LYS A 173 18.60 -5.96 -0.33
N SER A 174 19.51 -5.01 -0.12
CA SER A 174 20.43 -5.03 1.04
C SER A 174 19.74 -4.84 2.39
N SER A 175 18.54 -4.25 2.42
CA SER A 175 17.75 -4.04 3.65
C SER A 175 16.87 -5.24 4.03
N THR A 176 16.77 -6.24 3.15
CA THR A 176 15.96 -7.45 3.35
C THR A 176 16.84 -8.67 3.50
N ARG A 177 16.33 -9.71 4.19
CA ARG A 177 17.05 -10.99 4.30
C ARG A 177 17.00 -11.75 2.96
N ASP A 178 17.89 -12.72 2.80
CA ASP A 178 17.98 -13.55 1.61
C ASP A 178 16.90 -14.64 1.57
#